data_AF-A0A2X1Q2M1-F1
#
_entry.id   AF-A0A2X1Q2M1-F1
#
_cell.length_a   1.000
_cell.length_b   1.000
_cell.length_c   1.000
_cell.angle_alpha   90.00
_cell.angle_beta   90.00
_cell.angle_gamma   90.00
#
_symmetry.space_group_name_H-M   'P 1'
#
loop_
_entity.id
_entity.type
_entity.pdbx_description
1 polymer ?
#
loop_
_entity_poly.entity_id
_entity_poly.type
_entity_poly.pdbx_seq_one_letter_code
_entity_poly.pdbx_strand_id
1 'polypeptide(L)'
;MFALFIVLLLGMVASFFFQIPALSVAISALFVVFSTMTILYETSNIIHGGETNYIRATVNIYVSIYNLFLSLLRLLSIFSSDE
;
A
#
# COMPACT_ATOMS: atom_id res chain seq x y z
N MET A 1 0.13 -8.87 8.42
CA MET A 1 0.56 -7.49 8.11
C MET A 1 2.07 -7.34 8.12
N PHE A 2 2.78 -7.62 9.22
CA PHE A 2 4.24 -7.42 9.29
C PHE A 2 5.06 -8.20 8.25
N ALA A 3 4.79 -9.50 8.07
CA ALA A 3 5.49 -10.29 7.04
C ALA A 3 5.23 -9.75 5.62
N LEU A 4 4.00 -9.33 5.33
CA LEU A 4 3.64 -8.76 4.02
C LEU A 4 4.30 -7.40 3.79
N PHE A 5 4.43 -6.58 4.85
CA PHE A 5 5.18 -5.34 4.80
C PHE A 5 6.67 -5.58 4.47
N ILE A 6 7.31 -6.58 5.07
CA ILE A 6 8.69 -6.95 4.74
C ILE A 6 8.81 -7.38 3.28
N VAL A 7 7.89 -8.21 2.79
CA VAL A 7 7.86 -8.64 1.38
C VAL A 7 7.73 -7.44 0.44
N LEU A 8 6.86 -6.47 0.76
CA LEU A 8 6.71 -5.24 -0.02
C LEU A 8 7.98 -4.39 -0.02
N LEU A 9 8.63 -4.24 1.14
CA LEU A 9 9.86 -3.47 1.28
C LEU A 9 10.99 -4.09 0.44
N LEU A 10 11.20 -5.41 0.56
CA LEU A 10 12.18 -6.13 -0.25
C LEU A 10 11.83 -6.08 -1.73
N GLY A 11 10.54 -6.21 -2.08
CA GLY A 11 10.05 -6.08 -3.44
C GLY A 11 10.37 -4.71 -4.05
N MET A 12 10.14 -3.63 -3.31
CA MET A 12 10.48 -2.27 -3.77
C MET A 12 11.98 -2.12 -4.05
N VAL A 13 12.83 -2.59 -3.15
CA VAL A 13 14.28 -2.55 -3.33
C VAL A 13 14.68 -3.37 -4.55
N ALA A 14 14.18 -4.60 -4.68
CA ALA A 14 14.44 -5.45 -5.84
C ALA A 14 13.96 -4.80 -7.16
N SER A 15 12.78 -4.18 -7.17
CA SER A 15 12.24 -3.50 -8.34
C SER A 15 13.12 -2.32 -8.79
N PHE A 16 13.81 -1.65 -7.87
CA PHE A 16 14.72 -0.56 -8.20
C PHE A 16 15.97 -1.06 -8.93
N PHE A 17 16.54 -2.20 -8.52
CA PHE A 17 17.75 -2.76 -9.14
C PHE A 17 17.48 -3.54 -10.43
N PHE A 18 16.41 -4.35 -10.46
CA PHE A 18 16.14 -5.23 -11.59
C PHE A 18 15.30 -4.57 -12.69
N GLN A 19 14.57 -3.50 -12.40
CA GLN A 19 13.77 -2.73 -13.37
C GLN A 19 12.81 -3.57 -14.22
N ILE A 20 12.33 -4.72 -13.70
CA ILE A 20 11.41 -5.61 -14.41
C ILE A 20 10.00 -5.02 -14.37
N PRO A 21 9.36 -4.69 -15.52
CA PRO A 21 8.03 -4.09 -15.54
C PRO A 21 6.95 -4.95 -14.88
N ALA A 22 6.98 -6.26 -15.07
CA ALA A 22 6.02 -7.17 -14.44
C ALA A 22 6.13 -7.16 -12.89
N LEU A 23 7.34 -6.98 -12.36
CA LEU A 23 7.58 -6.91 -10.92
C LEU A 23 6.98 -5.63 -10.31
N SER A 24 7.09 -4.49 -11.00
CA SER A 24 6.53 -3.22 -10.53
C SER A 24 5.00 -3.23 -10.52
N VAL A 25 4.37 -3.90 -11.49
CA VAL A 25 2.92 -4.16 -11.51
C VAL A 25 2.51 -5.02 -10.32
N ALA A 26 3.19 -6.16 -10.12
CA ALA A 26 2.88 -7.08 -9.03
C ALA A 26 3.00 -6.41 -7.65
N ILE A 27 4.06 -5.61 -7.45
CA ILE A 27 4.24 -4.83 -6.22
C ILE A 27 3.12 -3.80 -6.04
N SER A 28 2.73 -3.09 -7.10
CA SER A 28 1.63 -2.12 -7.03
C SER A 28 0.30 -2.81 -6.64
N ALA A 29 0.00 -3.98 -7.20
CA ALA A 29 -1.17 -4.77 -6.82
C ALA A 29 -1.13 -5.22 -5.35
N LEU A 30 0.04 -5.67 -4.86
CA LEU A 30 0.22 -6.04 -3.45
C LEU A 30 0.07 -4.82 -2.52
N PHE A 31 0.56 -3.65 -2.93
CA PHE A 31 0.39 -2.41 -2.16
C PHE A 31 -1.08 -1.97 -2.07
N VAL A 32 -1.89 -2.19 -3.12
CA VAL A 32 -3.34 -1.95 -3.04
C VAL A 32 -3.96 -2.79 -1.94
N VAL A 33 -3.70 -4.10 -1.94
CA VAL A 33 -4.24 -5.03 -0.93
C VAL A 33 -3.73 -4.70 0.48
N PHE A 34 -2.43 -4.40 0.62
CA PHE A 34 -1.86 -4.03 1.91
C PHE A 34 -2.45 -2.73 2.47
N SER A 35 -2.60 -1.73 1.62
CA SER A 35 -3.10 -0.42 2.03
C SER A 35 -4.58 -0.51 2.42
N THR A 36 -5.40 -1.26 1.69
CA THR A 36 -6.82 -1.46 2.05
C THR A 36 -6.97 -2.26 3.35
N MET A 37 -6.16 -3.32 3.54
CA MET A 37 -6.13 -4.06 4.80
C MET A 37 -5.69 -3.17 5.97
N THR A 38 -4.71 -2.28 5.77
CA THR A 38 -4.23 -1.37 6.82
C THR A 38 -5.29 -0.34 7.18
N ILE A 39 -5.98 0.25 6.20
CA ILE A 39 -7.10 1.17 6.45
C ILE A 39 -8.20 0.47 7.25
N LEU A 40 -8.59 -0.76 6.85
CA LEU A 40 -9.60 -1.54 7.56
C LEU A 40 -9.19 -1.86 8.99
N TYR A 41 -7.93 -2.29 9.18
CA TYR A 41 -7.39 -2.61 10.49
C TYR A 41 -7.33 -1.39 11.42
N GLU A 42 -6.78 -0.26 10.95
CA GLU A 42 -6.69 0.98 11.72
C GLU A 42 -8.08 1.52 12.06
N THR A 43 -8.99 1.54 11.08
CA THR A 43 -10.39 1.94 11.32
C THR A 43 -11.04 1.05 12.37
N SER A 44 -10.85 -0.27 12.28
CA SER A 44 -11.34 -1.22 13.29
C SER A 44 -10.74 -0.94 14.67
N ASN A 45 -9.43 -0.68 14.74
CA ASN A 45 -8.74 -0.40 15.99
C ASN A 45 -9.27 0.88 16.65
N ILE A 46 -9.60 1.90 15.86
CA ILE A 46 -10.20 3.16 16.34
C ILE A 46 -11.61 2.92 16.89
N ILE A 47 -12.49 2.23 16.15
CA ILE A 47 -13.89 2.03 16.59
C ILE A 47 -13.99 1.16 17.85
N HIS A 48 -13.05 0.24 18.07
CA HIS A 48 -13.01 -0.61 19.26
C HIS A 48 -12.24 0.03 20.43
N GLY A 49 -11.82 1.30 20.29
CA GLY A 49 -11.13 2.04 21.35
C GLY A 49 -9.70 1.57 21.62
N GLY A 50 -9.09 0.80 20.72
CA GLY A 50 -7.70 0.37 20.82
C GLY A 50 -6.73 1.53 20.61
N GLU A 51 -6.99 2.36 19.59
CA GLU A 51 -6.17 3.56 19.33
C GLU A 51 -6.83 4.84 19.82
N THR A 52 -6.24 5.44 20.84
CA THR A 52 -6.75 6.65 21.50
C THR A 52 -6.06 7.92 21.00
N ASN A 53 -4.93 7.80 20.29
CA ASN A 53 -4.21 8.92 19.74
C ASN A 53 -4.70 9.27 18.33
N TYR A 54 -5.57 10.27 18.24
CA TYR A 54 -6.14 10.71 16.97
C TYR A 54 -5.09 11.19 15.96
N ILE A 55 -4.00 11.84 16.41
CA ILE A 55 -2.96 12.33 15.49
C ILE A 55 -2.28 11.16 14.79
N ARG A 56 -1.86 10.14 15.56
CA ARG A 56 -1.24 8.92 15.01
C ARG A 56 -2.21 8.18 14.10
N ALA A 57 -3.44 7.97 14.56
CA ALA A 57 -4.48 7.28 13.80
C ALA A 57 -4.74 7.96 12.44
N THR A 58 -4.89 9.28 12.43
CA THR A 58 -5.11 10.05 11.20
C THR A 58 -3.90 10.00 10.27
N VAL A 59 -2.68 10.15 10.78
CA VAL A 59 -1.46 10.07 9.96
C VAL A 59 -1.29 8.68 9.34
N ASN A 60 -1.53 7.60 10.10
CA ASN A 60 -1.45 6.24 9.60
C ASN A 60 -2.46 5.97 8.47
N ILE A 61 -3.71 6.39 8.67
CA ILE A 61 -4.77 6.26 7.66
C ILE A 61 -4.42 7.10 6.43
N TYR A 62 -3.95 8.34 6.61
CA TYR A 62 -3.55 9.21 5.50
C TYR A 62 -2.44 8.58 4.65
N VAL A 63 -1.36 8.09 5.27
CA VAL A 63 -0.26 7.42 4.56
C VAL A 63 -0.76 6.18 3.80
N SER A 64 -1.66 5.42 4.41
CA SER A 64 -2.26 4.24 3.76
C SER A 64 -3.11 4.63 2.54
N ILE A 65 -3.93 5.69 2.64
CA ILE A 65 -4.71 6.21 1.52
C ILE A 65 -3.81 6.74 0.40
N TYR A 66 -2.75 7.46 0.75
CA TYR A 66 -1.77 7.97 -0.22
C TYR A 66 -1.10 6.83 -0.99
N ASN A 67 -0.65 5.78 -0.29
CA ASN A 67 -0.05 4.60 -0.92
C ASN A 67 -1.05 3.84 -1.79
N LEU A 68 -2.31 3.70 -1.34
CA LEU A 68 -3.39 3.11 -2.12
C LEU A 68 -3.60 3.89 -3.43
N PHE A 69 -3.72 5.21 -3.34
CA PHE A 69 -3.91 6.08 -4.49
C PHE A 69 -2.77 5.95 -5.50
N LEU A 70 -1.51 6.06 -5.06
CA LEU A 70 -0.36 5.91 -5.95
C LEU A 70 -0.30 4.54 -6.63
N SER A 71 -0.61 3.48 -5.87
CA SER A 71 -0.56 2.11 -6.38
C SER A 71 -1.66 1.87 -7.41
N LEU A 72 -2.87 2.39 -7.17
CA LEU A 72 -3.94 2.39 -8.16
C LEU A 72 -3.55 3.21 -9.38
N LEU A 73 -3.04 4.43 -9.20
CA LEU A 73 -2.64 5.29 -10.31
C LEU A 73 -1.61 4.59 -11.22
N ARG A 74 -0.63 3.89 -10.64
CA ARG A 74 0.34 3.10 -11.40
C ARG A 74 -0.32 1.97 -12.18
N LEU A 75 -1.22 1.20 -11.55
CA LEU A 75 -1.93 0.13 -12.23
C LEU A 75 -2.79 0.67 -13.37
N LEU A 76 -3.58 1.72 -13.13
CA LEU A 76 -4.40 2.36 -14.14
C LEU A 76 -3.54 2.90 -15.30
N SER A 77 -2.42 3.55 -15.00
CA SER A 77 -1.50 4.07 -16.01
C SER A 77 -0.93 2.98 -16.91
N ILE A 78 -0.65 1.79 -16.37
CA ILE A 78 -0.12 0.68 -17.15
C ILE A 78 -1.20 0.13 -18.07
N PHE A 79 -2.41 -0.10 -17.55
CA PHE A 79 -3.53 -0.57 -18.37
C PHE A 79 -4.02 0.48 -19.39
N SER A 80 -3.76 1.76 -19.18
CA SER A 80 -4.08 2.83 -20.14
C SER A 80 -3.01 3.04 -21.21
N SER A 81 -1.83 2.43 -21.08
CA SER A 81 -0.69 2.63 -22.01
C SER A 81 -0.67 1.62 -23.16
N ASP A 82 -1.63 0.69 -23.24
CA ASP A 82 -1.73 -0.32 -24.31
C ASP A 82 -2.46 0.20 -25.57
N GLU A 83 -2.04 1.38 -26.08
CA GLU A 83 -2.30 1.83 -27.47
C GLU A 83 -1.00 1.82 -28.30
#